data_AF-F3GNA3-F1
#
_entry.id   AF-F3GNA3-F1
#
_cell.length_a   1.000
_cell.length_b   1.000
_cell.length_c   1.000
_cell.angle_alpha   90.00
_cell.angle_beta   90.00
_cell.angle_gamma   90.00
#
_symmetry.space_group_name_H-M   'P 1'
#
loop_
_entity.id
_entity.type
_entity.pdbx_description
1 polymer ?
#
loop_
_entity_poly.entity_id
_entity_poly.type
_entity_poly.pdbx_seq_one_letter_code
_entity_poly.pdbx_strand_id
1 'polypeptide(L)'
;EAYAFASKGKDKTKGIEWQLSELGNPLLSNATAIIECELWREYDGGDHAIIVGQVKNLILPATPVTPMVYHRGKMGALPAIV
;
A
#
# COMPACT_ATOMS: atom_id res chain seq x y z
N GLU A 1 9.91 -3.75 2.59
CA GLU A 1 9.28 -2.52 2.04
C GLU A 1 8.48 -1.75 3.09
N ALA A 2 7.48 -2.35 3.76
CA ALA A 2 6.60 -1.64 4.72
C ALA A 2 7.33 -0.80 5.79
N TYR A 3 8.36 -1.35 6.46
CA TYR A 3 9.13 -0.59 7.46
C TYR A 3 9.89 0.61 6.88
N ALA A 4 10.33 0.57 5.61
CA ALA A 4 11.01 1.69 4.98
C ALA A 4 10.06 2.89 4.84
N PHE A 5 8.81 2.65 4.43
CA PHE A 5 7.78 3.69 4.32
C PHE A 5 7.31 4.24 5.67
N ALA A 6 7.39 3.44 6.74
CA ALA A 6 7.06 3.86 8.11
C ALA A 6 8.18 4.64 8.81
N SER A 7 9.42 4.52 8.34
CA SER A 7 10.58 5.19 8.95
C SER A 7 10.57 6.71 8.72
N LYS A 8 11.29 7.44 9.58
CA LYS A 8 11.52 8.89 9.41
C LYS A 8 12.60 9.11 8.35
N GLY A 9 12.47 10.17 7.55
CA GLY A 9 13.47 10.53 6.53
C GLY A 9 12.89 10.59 5.12
N LYS A 10 13.72 11.00 4.16
CA LYS A 10 13.34 11.23 2.76
C LYS A 10 13.60 10.03 1.84
N ASP A 11 14.53 9.16 2.19
CA ASP A 11 15.00 8.06 1.32
C ASP A 11 14.14 6.79 1.46
N LYS A 12 12.81 6.93 1.45
CA LYS A 12 11.88 5.81 1.70
C LYS A 12 11.84 4.77 0.58
N THR A 13 12.23 5.14 -0.62
CA THR A 13 12.18 4.31 -1.82
C THR A 13 13.52 3.67 -2.17
N LYS A 14 14.57 3.93 -1.39
CA LYS A 14 15.91 3.41 -1.67
C LYS A 14 15.92 1.88 -1.62
N GLY A 15 16.23 1.25 -2.75
CA GLY A 15 16.25 -0.21 -2.88
C GLY A 15 14.87 -0.87 -2.93
N ILE A 16 13.81 -0.09 -3.20
CA ILE A 16 12.46 -0.60 -3.47
C ILE A 16 12.21 -0.47 -4.96
N GLU A 17 11.87 -1.57 -5.61
CA GLU A 17 11.47 -1.58 -7.02
C GLU A 17 10.06 -1.02 -7.18
N TRP A 18 9.92 -0.02 -8.05
CA TRP A 18 8.63 0.57 -8.40
C TRP A 18 8.66 1.14 -9.81
N GLN A 19 7.48 1.29 -10.40
CA GLN A 19 7.29 1.89 -11.73
C GLN A 19 6.06 2.80 -11.73
N LEU A 20 5.87 3.61 -12.77
CA LEU A 20 4.65 4.40 -12.92
C LEU A 20 3.56 3.60 -13.64
N SER A 21 2.31 3.78 -13.22
CA SER A 21 1.14 3.33 -13.97
C SER A 21 0.84 4.25 -15.15
N GLU A 22 -0.11 3.85 -16.00
CA GLU A 22 -0.66 4.71 -17.07
C GLU A 22 -1.28 6.00 -16.52
N LEU A 23 -1.73 6.00 -15.26
CA LEU A 23 -2.28 7.16 -14.56
C LEU A 23 -1.18 8.00 -13.88
N GLY A 24 0.10 7.62 -14.01
CA GLY A 24 1.22 8.31 -13.38
C GLY A 24 1.38 8.03 -11.88
N ASN A 25 0.76 6.98 -11.35
CA ASN A 25 0.89 6.61 -9.94
C ASN A 25 2.07 5.64 -9.72
N PRO A 26 2.81 5.74 -8.60
CA PRO A 26 3.87 4.79 -8.28
C PRO A 26 3.28 3.42 -7.88
N LEU A 27 3.66 2.38 -8.62
CA LEU A 27 3.30 0.99 -8.41
C LEU A 27 4.47 0.24 -7.77
N LEU A 28 4.27 -0.33 -6.58
CA LEU A 28 5.26 -1.19 -5.93
C LEU A 28 5.25 -2.58 -6.55
N SER A 29 6.41 -3.08 -6.98
CA SER A 29 6.51 -4.35 -7.72
C SER A 29 6.05 -5.59 -6.93
N ASN A 30 6.18 -5.56 -5.60
CA ASN A 30 5.89 -6.71 -4.72
C ASN A 30 4.56 -6.58 -3.94
N ALA A 31 3.66 -5.70 -4.37
CA ALA A 31 2.37 -5.53 -3.73
C ALA A 31 1.43 -6.72 -4.00
N THR A 32 0.70 -7.16 -2.98
CA THR A 32 -0.36 -8.18 -3.12
C THR A 32 -1.49 -7.72 -4.05
N ALA A 33 -1.81 -6.42 -4.00
CA ALA A 33 -2.75 -5.75 -4.88
C ALA A 33 -2.43 -4.25 -4.86
N ILE A 34 -2.72 -3.56 -5.96
CA ILE A 34 -2.66 -2.10 -6.03
C ILE A 34 -4.02 -1.58 -6.43
N ILE A 35 -4.56 -0.65 -5.65
CA ILE A 35 -5.82 0.02 -5.92
C ILE A 35 -5.49 1.47 -6.25
N GLU A 36 -5.71 1.88 -7.49
CA GLU A 36 -5.52 3.27 -7.88
C GLU A 36 -6.83 4.01 -7.69
N CYS A 37 -6.76 5.12 -6.95
CA CYS A 37 -7.93 5.89 -6.54
C CYS A 37 -7.73 7.37 -6.86
N GLU A 38 -8.83 8.05 -7.15
CA GLU A 38 -8.92 9.50 -7.08
C GLU A 38 -9.49 9.91 -5.72
N LEU A 39 -8.99 11.00 -5.13
CA LEU A 39 -9.52 11.53 -3.88
C LEU A 39 -11.00 11.89 -4.06
N TRP A 40 -11.89 11.21 -3.35
CA TRP A 40 -13.33 11.47 -3.40
C TRP A 40 -13.77 12.39 -2.28
N ARG A 41 -13.31 12.12 -1.04
CA ARG A 41 -13.66 12.93 0.12
C ARG A 41 -12.69 12.73 1.26
N GLU A 42 -12.56 13.77 2.07
CA GLU A 42 -11.90 13.74 3.37
C GLU A 42 -12.93 14.03 4.47
N TYR A 43 -12.81 13.32 5.59
CA TYR A 43 -13.62 13.55 6.79
C TYR A 43 -12.72 13.74 8.00
N ASP A 44 -13.16 14.56 8.96
CA ASP A 44 -12.48 14.72 10.24
C ASP A 44 -12.47 13.40 11.04
N GLY A 45 -11.31 13.07 11.60
CA GLY A 45 -11.09 11.91 12.47
C GLY A 45 -10.40 12.29 13.80
N GLY A 46 -10.50 13.55 14.22
CA GLY A 46 -9.81 14.07 15.40
C GLY A 46 -8.39 14.54 15.06
N ASP A 47 -7.38 13.80 15.51
CA ASP A 47 -5.97 14.02 15.17
C ASP A 47 -5.56 13.38 13.83
N HIS A 48 -6.51 12.72 13.15
CA HIS A 48 -6.36 12.12 11.83
C HIS A 48 -7.48 12.60 10.88
N ALA A 49 -7.31 12.30 9.59
CA ALA A 49 -8.34 12.43 8.58
C ALA A 49 -8.71 11.04 8.01
N ILE A 50 -9.99 10.83 7.73
CA ILE A 50 -10.46 9.67 6.98
C ILE A 50 -10.48 10.06 5.51
N ILE A 51 -9.59 9.46 4.72
CA ILE A 51 -9.47 9.70 3.28
C ILE A 51 -10.25 8.61 2.54
N VAL A 52 -11.23 9.00 1.74
CA VAL A 52 -12.02 8.09 0.91
C VAL A 52 -11.63 8.30 -0.55
N GLY A 53 -11.19 7.23 -1.21
CA GLY A 53 -10.82 7.21 -2.62
C GLY A 53 -11.87 6.56 -3.50
N GLN A 54 -12.20 7.18 -4.63
CA GLN A 54 -12.97 6.55 -5.70
C GLN A 54 -12.03 5.65 -6.52
N VAL A 55 -12.30 4.35 -6.54
CA VAL A 55 -11.49 3.37 -7.29
C VAL A 55 -11.56 3.66 -8.78
N LYS A 56 -10.40 3.76 -9.43
CA LYS A 56 -10.23 3.94 -10.87
C LYS A 56 -9.63 2.72 -11.54
N ASN A 57 -8.77 1.99 -10.83
CA ASN A 57 -8.14 0.79 -11.35
C ASN A 57 -7.80 -0.19 -10.22
N LEU A 58 -7.75 -1.48 -10.55
CA LEU A 58 -7.30 -2.56 -9.67
C LEU A 58 -6.25 -3.39 -10.43
N ILE A 59 -5.04 -3.46 -9.87
CA ILE A 59 -3.92 -4.22 -10.43
C ILE A 59 -3.60 -5.36 -9.49
N LEU A 60 -3.55 -6.58 -10.04
CA LEU A 60 -3.20 -7.80 -9.32
C LEU A 60 -1.92 -8.41 -9.90
N PRO A 61 -1.05 -8.99 -9.07
CA PRO A 61 0.09 -9.74 -9.56
C PRO A 61 -0.36 -11.00 -10.31
N ALA A 62 0.40 -11.41 -11.33
CA ALA A 62 0.10 -12.62 -12.10
C ALA A 62 0.11 -13.89 -11.22
N THR A 63 0.94 -13.90 -10.19
CA THR A 63 1.00 -14.96 -9.18
C THR A 63 0.52 -14.40 -7.85
N PRO A 64 -0.40 -15.08 -7.14
CA PRO A 64 -0.81 -14.66 -5.81
C PRO A 64 0.37 -14.53 -4.84
N VAL A 65 0.39 -13.44 -4.09
CA VAL A 65 1.41 -13.17 -3.07
C VAL A 65 0.74 -13.24 -1.70
N THR A 66 1.38 -13.91 -0.73
CA THR A 66 0.88 -13.96 0.65
C THR A 66 0.84 -12.55 1.25
N PRO A 67 -0.32 -12.05 1.70
CA PRO A 67 -0.42 -10.74 2.33
C PRO A 67 0.38 -10.68 3.63
N MET A 68 0.81 -9.47 4.01
CA MET A 68 1.38 -9.23 5.34
C MET A 68 0.31 -8.80 6.33
N VAL A 69 0.49 -9.19 7.59
CA VAL A 69 -0.30 -8.78 8.74
C VAL A 69 0.59 -8.03 9.73
N TYR A 70 0.09 -6.91 10.26
CA TYR A 70 0.72 -6.20 11.37
C TYR A 70 0.02 -6.52 12.69
N HIS A 71 0.76 -6.98 13.69
CA HIS A 71 0.25 -7.27 15.02
C HIS A 71 1.33 -7.04 16.08
N ARG A 72 0.98 -6.31 17.16
CA ARG A 72 1.86 -6.04 18.31
C ARG A 72 3.26 -5.53 17.93
N GLY A 73 3.35 -4.56 17.02
CA GLY A 73 4.63 -3.97 16.63
C GLY A 73 5.42 -4.75 15.59
N LYS A 74 4.89 -5.86 15.07
CA LYS A 74 5.60 -6.74 14.13
C LYS A 74 4.78 -7.04 12.89
N MET A 75 5.45 -7.06 11.75
CA MET A 75 4.95 -7.57 10.48
C MET A 75 5.20 -9.09 10.39
N GLY A 76 4.22 -9.83 9.89
CA GLY A 76 4.31 -11.26 9.59
C GLY A 76 3.47 -11.64 8.38
N ALA A 77 3.56 -12.88 7.93
CA ALA A 77 2.70 -13.39 6.85
C ALA A 77 1.27 -13.64 7.38
N LEU A 78 0.27 -13.44 6.53
CA LEU A 78 -1.09 -13.90 6.79
C LEU A 78 -1.06 -15.42 7.03
N PRO A 79 -1.52 -15.92 8.19
CA PRO A 79 -1.61 -17.34 8.43
C PRO A 79 -2.60 -18.00 7.44
N ALA A 80 -2.39 -19.28 7.16
CA ALA A 80 -3.36 -20.05 6.40
C ALA A 80 -4.73 -19.96 7.07
N ILE A 81 -5.74 -19.62 6.30
CA ILE A 81 -7.13 -19.66 6.74
C ILE A 81 -7.50 -21.14 6.70
N VAL A 82 -7.63 -21.74 7.89
CA VAL A 82 -8.09 -23.13 8.07
C VAL A 82 -9.61 -23.16 8.08
#